data_AF-A0A0J5W6Q7-F1
#
_entry.id   AF-A0A0J5W6Q7-F1
#
_cell.length_a   1.000
_cell.length_b   1.000
_cell.length_c   1.000
_cell.angle_alpha   90.00
_cell.angle_beta   90.00
_cell.angle_gamma   90.00
#
_symmetry.space_group_name_H-M   'P 1'
#
loop_
_entity.id
_entity.type
_entity.pdbx_description
1 polymer ?
#
loop_
_entity_poly.entity_id
_entity_poly.type
_entity_poly.pdbx_seq_one_letter_code
_entity_poly.pdbx_strand_id
1 'polypeptide(L)'
;MDFNDVIFAVSADCYSSVLIPEASCEERDKLKLVAREAVGVVLDGARDYYMEANLSPAKLVKNKEFFWRLMSERNVAADVALRLHFFEEVIVNRDEVRESAAALIGSVSARLRWLHTDSFSIEIDDDLIEAVAAIQDETFDQNEVGQIGWREINRIWDNADSEWDRYLADVMCDVPDSICVTVNGLLNSENSLNYLLKWKRGISSADFLLIIDAIERQAISELTTNKNVESRVVEMLGLLRK
;
A
#
# COMPACT_ATOMS: atom_id res chain seq x y z
N MET A 1 -12.25 -5.18 1.26
CA MET A 1 -11.20 -5.14 2.29
C MET A 1 -11.71 -4.27 3.42
N ASP A 2 -11.58 -4.73 4.66
CA ASP A 2 -12.04 -4.04 5.86
C ASP A 2 -10.97 -4.11 6.96
N PHE A 3 -11.25 -3.57 8.14
CA PHE A 3 -10.26 -3.49 9.21
C PHE A 3 -9.84 -4.88 9.75
N ASN A 4 -10.66 -5.93 9.59
CA ASN A 4 -10.23 -7.29 9.91
C ASN A 4 -9.03 -7.70 9.05
N ASP A 5 -8.97 -7.29 7.78
CA ASP A 5 -7.83 -7.61 6.92
C ASP A 5 -6.54 -7.00 7.47
N VAL A 6 -6.60 -5.81 8.08
CA VAL A 6 -5.47 -5.19 8.79
C VAL A 6 -5.08 -6.03 10.01
N ILE A 7 -6.06 -6.51 10.78
CA ILE A 7 -5.83 -7.39 11.94
C ILE A 7 -5.09 -8.66 11.50
N PHE A 8 -5.55 -9.31 10.42
CA PHE A 8 -4.88 -10.48 9.85
C PHE A 8 -3.45 -10.17 9.39
N ALA A 9 -3.26 -9.12 8.60
CA ALA A 9 -1.95 -8.70 8.09
C ALA A 9 -0.93 -8.41 9.21
N VAL A 10 -1.37 -7.75 10.28
CA VAL A 10 -0.52 -7.42 11.43
C VAL A 10 -0.26 -8.63 12.34
N SER A 11 -1.14 -9.63 12.34
CA SER A 11 -0.94 -10.87 13.11
C SER A 11 0.11 -11.80 12.50
N ALA A 12 0.37 -11.68 11.19
CA ALA A 12 1.32 -12.50 10.46
C ALA A 12 2.77 -12.22 10.91
N ASP A 13 3.50 -13.28 11.27
CA ASP A 13 4.88 -13.17 11.74
C ASP A 13 5.79 -12.63 10.64
N CYS A 14 5.63 -13.14 9.41
CA CYS A 14 6.45 -12.79 8.25
C CYS A 14 6.41 -11.31 7.86
N TYR A 15 5.32 -10.58 8.17
CA TYR A 15 5.16 -9.17 7.82
C TYR A 15 5.38 -8.19 8.97
N SER A 16 5.64 -8.68 10.18
CA SER A 16 5.73 -7.85 11.38
C SER A 16 6.79 -6.74 11.27
N SER A 17 7.99 -7.06 10.79
CA SER A 17 9.07 -6.08 10.60
C SER A 17 8.89 -5.20 9.37
N VAL A 18 7.99 -5.59 8.46
CA VAL A 18 7.73 -4.89 7.20
C VAL A 18 6.66 -3.81 7.39
N LEU A 19 5.58 -4.14 8.10
CA LEU A 19 4.47 -3.20 8.33
C LEU A 19 4.85 -2.09 9.31
N ILE A 20 5.71 -2.41 10.30
CA ILE A 20 6.10 -1.49 11.38
C ILE A 20 7.62 -1.59 11.65
N PRO A 21 8.47 -1.17 10.69
CA PRO A 21 9.92 -1.30 10.77
C PRO A 21 10.55 -0.44 11.88
N GLU A 22 9.88 0.62 12.34
CA GLU A 22 10.40 1.52 13.36
C GLU A 22 10.18 1.01 14.80
N ALA A 23 9.23 0.10 15.01
CA ALA A 23 8.93 -0.45 16.32
C ALA A 23 10.01 -1.41 16.82
N SER A 24 10.22 -1.45 18.15
CA SER A 24 11.11 -2.43 18.78
C SER A 24 10.57 -3.86 18.64
N CYS A 25 11.42 -4.87 18.78
CA CYS A 25 10.98 -6.27 18.77
C CYS A 25 9.91 -6.53 19.84
N GLU A 26 10.06 -5.95 21.04
CA GLU A 26 9.09 -6.09 22.12
C GLU A 26 7.71 -5.52 21.75
N GLU A 27 7.68 -4.33 21.13
CA GLU A 27 6.41 -3.71 20.71
C GLU A 27 5.76 -4.48 19.56
N ARG A 28 6.57 -4.99 18.61
CA ARG A 28 6.06 -5.87 17.54
C ARG A 28 5.47 -7.16 18.10
N ASP A 29 6.08 -7.75 19.12
CA ASP A 29 5.56 -8.96 19.77
C ASP A 29 4.27 -8.68 20.54
N LYS A 30 4.17 -7.56 21.26
CA LYS A 30 2.93 -7.11 21.91
C LYS A 30 1.80 -6.94 20.89
N LEU A 31 2.09 -6.25 19.79
CA LEU A 31 1.11 -6.03 18.73
C LEU A 31 0.64 -7.34 18.11
N LYS A 32 1.56 -8.27 17.80
CA LYS A 32 1.19 -9.59 17.29
C LYS A 32 0.28 -10.32 18.26
N LEU A 33 0.57 -10.32 19.56
CA LEU A 33 -0.30 -10.95 20.56
C LEU A 33 -1.71 -10.35 20.56
N VAL A 34 -1.84 -9.02 20.50
CA VAL A 34 -3.12 -8.32 20.37
C VAL A 34 -3.86 -8.74 19.09
N ALA A 35 -3.16 -8.72 17.95
CA ALA A 35 -3.74 -9.05 16.66
C ALA A 35 -4.19 -10.52 16.61
N ARG A 36 -3.43 -11.46 17.17
CA ARG A 36 -3.80 -12.89 17.27
C ARG A 36 -5.04 -13.11 18.11
N GLU A 37 -5.12 -12.44 19.26
CA GLU A 37 -6.31 -12.50 20.12
C GLU A 37 -7.54 -11.94 19.38
N ALA A 38 -7.37 -10.86 18.61
CA ALA A 38 -8.41 -10.30 17.76
C ALA A 38 -8.80 -11.22 16.60
N VAL A 39 -7.86 -11.90 15.93
CA VAL A 39 -8.15 -12.93 14.90
C VAL A 39 -9.07 -14.02 15.47
N GLY A 40 -8.83 -14.46 16.71
CA GLY A 40 -9.71 -15.43 17.38
C GLY A 40 -11.16 -14.93 17.53
N VAL A 41 -11.35 -13.65 17.82
CA VAL A 41 -12.68 -13.02 17.91
C VAL A 41 -13.33 -12.78 16.55
N VAL A 42 -12.52 -12.47 15.53
CA VAL A 42 -12.96 -12.31 14.14
C VAL A 42 -13.50 -13.63 13.59
N LEU A 43 -12.76 -14.72 13.79
CA LEU A 43 -13.18 -16.06 13.37
C LEU A 43 -14.36 -16.59 14.20
N ASP A 44 -14.38 -16.34 15.51
CA ASP A 44 -15.49 -16.76 16.40
C ASP A 44 -15.83 -18.26 16.27
N GLY A 45 -14.79 -19.09 16.10
CA GLY A 45 -14.91 -20.54 15.89
C GLY A 45 -15.07 -21.00 14.44
N ALA A 46 -15.14 -20.07 13.47
CA ALA A 46 -15.07 -20.36 12.04
C ALA A 46 -13.74 -21.04 11.68
N ARG A 47 -13.81 -22.01 10.76
CA ARG A 47 -12.62 -22.67 10.20
C ARG A 47 -12.08 -21.93 8.99
N ASP A 48 -12.95 -21.27 8.24
CA ASP A 48 -12.58 -20.43 7.09
C ASP A 48 -13.14 -19.01 7.26
N TYR A 49 -12.26 -18.02 7.12
CA TYR A 49 -12.59 -16.61 7.28
C TYR A 49 -13.57 -16.10 6.21
N TYR A 50 -13.43 -16.53 4.96
CA TYR A 50 -14.22 -16.02 3.85
C TYR A 50 -15.58 -16.70 3.72
N MET A 51 -15.67 -17.97 4.11
CA MET A 51 -16.89 -18.77 3.95
C MET A 51 -17.75 -18.88 5.20
N GLU A 52 -17.15 -18.84 6.39
CA GLU A 52 -17.85 -19.16 7.64
C GLU A 52 -17.91 -17.98 8.64
N ALA A 53 -17.00 -17.01 8.56
CA ALA A 53 -16.99 -15.89 9.51
C ALA A 53 -18.17 -14.93 9.30
N ASN A 54 -18.63 -14.31 10.40
CA ASN A 54 -19.70 -13.33 10.34
C ASN A 54 -19.16 -11.93 9.95
N LEU A 55 -19.35 -11.56 8.69
CA LEU A 55 -18.93 -10.26 8.14
C LEU A 55 -20.03 -9.18 8.16
N SER A 56 -21.05 -9.34 9.01
CA SER A 56 -22.09 -8.31 9.14
C SER A 56 -21.50 -6.97 9.64
N PRO A 57 -22.03 -5.80 9.21
CA PRO A 57 -21.50 -4.50 9.61
C PRO A 57 -21.38 -4.33 11.13
N ALA A 58 -22.34 -4.87 11.89
CA ALA A 58 -22.32 -4.82 13.35
C ALA A 58 -21.18 -5.65 13.96
N LYS A 59 -20.81 -6.79 13.34
CA LYS A 59 -19.69 -7.62 13.80
C LYS A 59 -18.36 -6.96 13.41
N LEU A 60 -18.24 -6.37 12.22
CA LEU A 60 -17.05 -5.61 11.81
C LEU A 60 -16.72 -4.47 12.79
N VAL A 61 -17.73 -3.68 13.18
CA VAL A 61 -17.56 -2.61 14.19
C VAL A 61 -17.08 -3.19 15.53
N LYS A 62 -17.71 -4.27 16.00
CA LYS A 62 -17.31 -4.93 17.26
C LYS A 62 -15.90 -5.50 17.24
N ASN A 63 -15.47 -6.10 16.13
CA ASN A 63 -14.12 -6.64 15.97
C ASN A 63 -13.08 -5.51 16.05
N LYS A 64 -13.33 -4.40 15.36
CA LYS A 64 -12.48 -3.20 15.43
C LYS A 64 -12.42 -2.62 16.85
N GLU A 65 -13.56 -2.44 17.51
CA GLU A 65 -13.61 -1.95 18.90
C GLU A 65 -12.86 -2.88 19.86
N PHE A 66 -12.99 -4.19 19.67
CA PHE A 66 -12.28 -5.19 20.45
C PHE A 66 -10.76 -5.07 20.29
N PHE A 67 -10.28 -4.95 19.04
CA PHE A 67 -8.86 -4.77 18.74
C PHE A 67 -8.29 -3.51 19.41
N TRP A 68 -8.95 -2.35 19.24
CA TRP A 68 -8.48 -1.09 19.84
C TRP A 68 -8.53 -1.09 21.37
N ARG A 69 -9.50 -1.80 21.97
CA ARG A 69 -9.53 -2.01 23.41
C ARG A 69 -8.31 -2.82 23.87
N LEU A 70 -7.98 -3.92 23.20
CA LEU A 70 -6.80 -4.73 23.55
C LEU A 70 -5.49 -3.95 23.39
N MET A 71 -5.35 -3.14 22.33
CA MET A 71 -4.20 -2.25 22.14
C MET A 71 -3.98 -1.34 23.36
N SER A 72 -5.07 -0.77 23.88
CA SER A 72 -5.05 0.08 25.08
C SER A 72 -4.71 -0.72 26.35
N GLU A 73 -5.38 -1.85 26.58
CA GLU A 73 -5.16 -2.71 27.76
C GLU A 73 -3.73 -3.27 27.84
N ARG A 74 -3.11 -3.55 26.69
CA ARG A 74 -1.72 -4.05 26.60
C ARG A 74 -0.68 -2.92 26.57
N ASN A 75 -1.11 -1.66 26.65
CA ASN A 75 -0.24 -0.47 26.58
C ASN A 75 0.70 -0.50 25.36
N VAL A 76 0.17 -0.85 24.18
CA VAL A 76 0.95 -0.78 22.94
C VAL A 76 1.34 0.67 22.66
N ALA A 77 2.57 0.89 22.22
CA ALA A 77 3.12 2.22 22.03
C ALA A 77 2.27 3.10 21.08
N ALA A 78 2.22 4.40 21.39
CA ALA A 78 1.34 5.35 20.71
C ALA A 78 1.70 5.56 19.22
N ASP A 79 2.97 5.42 18.86
CA ASP A 79 3.47 5.46 17.49
C ASP A 79 2.97 4.25 16.67
N VAL A 80 2.96 3.06 17.27
CA VAL A 80 2.38 1.85 16.67
C VAL A 80 0.87 2.03 16.48
N ALA A 81 0.15 2.53 17.49
CA ALA A 81 -1.27 2.82 17.38
C ALA A 81 -1.58 3.85 16.28
N LEU A 82 -0.77 4.91 16.18
CA LEU A 82 -0.89 5.92 15.14
C LEU A 82 -0.70 5.32 13.73
N ARG A 83 0.30 4.43 13.56
CA ARG A 83 0.51 3.72 12.29
C ARG A 83 -0.70 2.89 11.88
N LEU A 84 -1.34 2.21 12.83
CA LEU A 84 -2.53 1.40 12.58
C LEU A 84 -3.77 2.25 12.25
N HIS A 85 -3.90 3.46 12.79
CA HIS A 85 -4.92 4.41 12.35
C HIS A 85 -4.70 4.86 10.91
N PHE A 86 -3.44 5.03 10.48
CA PHE A 86 -3.18 5.29 9.05
C PHE A 86 -3.61 4.11 8.17
N PHE A 87 -3.34 2.87 8.59
CA PHE A 87 -3.82 1.70 7.87
C PHE A 87 -5.35 1.62 7.83
N GLU A 88 -6.03 1.97 8.92
CA GLU A 88 -7.49 2.06 8.95
C GLU A 88 -8.02 3.06 7.91
N GLU A 89 -7.45 4.27 7.85
CA GLU A 89 -7.85 5.30 6.89
C GLU A 89 -7.61 4.87 5.43
N VAL A 90 -6.52 4.14 5.18
CA VAL A 90 -6.23 3.56 3.85
C VAL A 90 -7.33 2.61 3.40
N ILE A 91 -7.83 1.79 4.33
CA ILE A 91 -8.86 0.79 4.03
C ILE A 91 -10.24 1.43 3.89
N VAL A 92 -10.57 2.40 4.76
CA VAL A 92 -11.87 3.10 4.74
C VAL A 92 -12.03 3.96 3.48
N ASN A 93 -10.95 4.60 3.03
CA ASN A 93 -10.95 5.44 1.83
C ASN A 93 -10.52 4.69 0.56
N ARG A 94 -10.49 3.36 0.61
CA ARG A 94 -10.07 2.51 -0.51
C ARG A 94 -11.09 2.60 -1.65
N ASP A 95 -10.71 3.31 -2.71
CA ASP A 95 -11.44 3.38 -3.98
C ASP A 95 -10.60 2.66 -5.03
N GLU A 96 -11.10 1.53 -5.57
CA GLU A 96 -10.41 0.73 -6.61
C GLU A 96 -9.98 1.60 -7.79
N VAL A 97 -10.76 2.64 -8.10
CA VAL A 97 -10.46 3.60 -9.16
C VAL A 97 -9.22 4.43 -8.82
N ARG A 98 -9.08 4.84 -7.55
CA ARG A 98 -7.96 5.62 -7.04
C ARG A 98 -6.69 4.79 -6.96
N GLU A 99 -6.77 3.54 -6.52
CA GLU A 99 -5.62 2.62 -6.49
C GLU A 99 -5.11 2.32 -7.89
N SER A 100 -6.02 2.06 -8.84
CA SER A 100 -5.68 1.85 -10.25
C SER A 100 -4.98 3.07 -10.84
N ALA A 101 -5.45 4.28 -10.51
CA ALA A 101 -4.81 5.52 -10.93
C ALA A 101 -3.40 5.68 -10.32
N ALA A 102 -3.25 5.46 -9.01
CA ALA A 102 -1.97 5.55 -8.32
C ALA A 102 -0.93 4.55 -8.89
N ALA A 103 -1.34 3.29 -9.09
CA ALA A 103 -0.48 2.25 -9.65
C ALA A 103 -0.06 2.57 -11.09
N LEU A 104 -0.97 3.10 -11.90
CA LEU A 104 -0.66 3.53 -13.26
C LEU A 104 0.33 4.69 -13.27
N ILE A 105 0.10 5.73 -12.45
CA ILE A 105 1.03 6.85 -12.28
C ILE A 105 2.41 6.34 -11.86
N GLY A 106 2.48 5.44 -10.88
CA GLY A 106 3.73 4.85 -10.42
C GLY A 106 4.47 4.09 -11.52
N SER A 107 3.76 3.23 -12.27
CA SER A 107 4.31 2.46 -13.39
C SER A 107 4.86 3.35 -14.51
N VAL A 108 4.09 4.36 -14.92
CA VAL A 108 4.52 5.34 -15.94
C VAL A 108 5.73 6.14 -15.45
N SER A 109 5.71 6.61 -14.20
CA SER A 109 6.83 7.36 -13.60
C SER A 109 8.11 6.53 -13.54
N ALA A 110 8.01 5.25 -13.20
CA ALA A 110 9.14 4.33 -13.18
C ALA A 110 9.75 4.18 -14.59
N ARG A 111 8.92 3.90 -15.59
CA ARG A 111 9.41 3.76 -16.98
C ARG A 111 9.97 5.06 -17.55
N LEU A 112 9.36 6.20 -17.22
CA LEU A 112 9.84 7.52 -17.64
C LEU A 112 11.22 7.83 -17.02
N ARG A 113 11.40 7.61 -15.71
CA ARG A 113 12.68 7.84 -15.02
C ARG A 113 13.84 7.07 -15.66
N TRP A 114 13.60 5.84 -16.06
CA TRP A 114 14.61 5.00 -16.72
C TRP A 114 14.73 5.24 -18.23
N LEU A 115 13.95 6.17 -18.78
CA LEU A 115 13.85 6.42 -20.23
C LEU A 115 13.60 5.11 -21.01
N HIS A 116 12.73 4.23 -20.49
CA HIS A 116 12.27 3.03 -21.20
C HIS A 116 11.24 3.43 -22.27
N THR A 117 11.70 4.19 -23.28
CA THR A 117 10.88 4.90 -24.28
C THR A 117 10.11 4.00 -25.23
N ASP A 118 10.54 2.75 -25.43
CA ASP A 118 9.90 1.78 -26.34
C ASP A 118 8.43 1.48 -25.99
N SER A 119 8.01 1.86 -24.78
CA SER A 119 6.68 1.60 -24.23
C SER A 119 5.80 2.85 -24.12
N PHE A 120 6.27 4.01 -24.61
CA PHE A 120 5.54 5.27 -24.55
C PHE A 120 4.82 5.56 -25.87
N SER A 121 3.57 6.00 -25.75
CA SER A 121 2.73 6.46 -26.87
C SER A 121 2.90 7.95 -27.11
N ILE A 122 3.41 8.69 -26.11
CA ILE A 122 3.70 10.12 -26.21
C ILE A 122 5.09 10.35 -26.81
N GLU A 123 5.26 11.50 -27.46
CA GLU A 123 6.57 11.96 -27.90
C GLU A 123 7.45 12.30 -26.69
N ILE A 124 8.73 11.89 -26.76
CA ILE A 124 9.78 12.18 -25.78
C ILE A 124 10.79 13.09 -26.49
N ASP A 125 10.78 14.38 -26.14
CA ASP A 125 11.65 15.40 -26.70
C ASP A 125 12.90 15.64 -25.82
N ASP A 126 13.83 16.45 -26.32
CA ASP A 126 15.08 16.76 -25.63
C ASP A 126 14.83 17.44 -24.27
N ASP A 127 13.82 18.32 -24.19
CA ASP A 127 13.44 19.01 -22.94
C ASP A 127 12.97 18.02 -21.87
N LEU A 128 12.18 17.00 -22.23
CA LEU A 128 11.75 15.95 -21.31
C LEU A 128 12.93 15.05 -20.90
N ILE A 129 13.86 14.76 -21.80
CA ILE A 129 15.08 13.99 -21.47
C ILE A 129 15.93 14.75 -20.44
N GLU A 130 16.13 16.06 -20.63
CA GLU A 130 16.85 16.91 -19.68
C GLU A 130 16.13 16.96 -18.32
N ALA A 131 14.81 17.11 -18.32
CA ALA A 131 14.02 17.08 -17.10
C ALA A 131 14.13 15.72 -16.36
N VAL A 132 14.09 14.60 -17.08
CA VAL A 132 14.29 13.26 -16.50
C VAL A 132 15.70 13.10 -15.95
N ALA A 133 16.72 13.60 -16.63
CA ALA A 133 18.10 13.55 -16.12
C ALA A 133 18.24 14.25 -14.75
N ALA A 134 17.45 15.31 -14.50
CA ALA A 134 17.46 16.02 -13.22
C ALA A 134 16.95 15.19 -12.02
N ILE A 135 16.18 14.11 -12.25
CA ILE A 135 15.66 13.20 -11.21
C ILE A 135 16.40 11.85 -11.11
N GLN A 136 17.49 11.68 -11.87
CA GLN A 136 18.27 10.44 -11.87
C GLN A 136 19.34 10.37 -10.77
N ASP A 137 19.54 11.46 -10.01
CA ASP A 137 20.47 11.51 -8.89
C ASP A 137 20.06 10.57 -7.72
N GLU A 138 21.04 10.14 -6.91
CA GLU A 138 20.88 9.19 -5.81
C GLU A 138 19.90 9.69 -4.72
N THR A 139 19.65 11.00 -4.67
CA THR A 139 18.69 11.66 -3.77
C THR A 139 17.22 11.40 -4.11
N PHE A 140 16.93 10.80 -5.28
CA PHE A 140 15.58 10.52 -5.77
C PHE A 140 15.34 9.04 -6.04
N ASP A 141 15.94 8.15 -5.24
CA ASP A 141 15.63 6.73 -5.33
C ASP A 141 14.12 6.51 -5.11
N GLN A 142 13.47 5.93 -6.12
CA GLN A 142 12.09 5.46 -6.01
C GLN A 142 11.94 4.44 -4.87
N ASN A 143 13.03 3.76 -4.48
CA ASN A 143 13.06 2.84 -3.34
C ASN A 143 13.23 3.54 -1.98
N GLU A 144 13.57 4.83 -1.93
CA GLU A 144 13.72 5.57 -0.66
C GLU A 144 12.39 6.01 -0.02
N VAL A 145 11.26 5.70 -0.66
CA VAL A 145 9.97 5.57 0.03
C VAL A 145 9.49 4.13 -0.07
N GLY A 146 10.36 3.18 0.26
CA GLY A 146 10.03 1.84 0.76
C GLY A 146 8.87 1.10 0.12
N GLN A 147 8.69 1.18 -1.21
CA GLN A 147 7.69 0.35 -1.88
C GLN A 147 8.26 -1.05 -2.05
N ILE A 148 7.87 -1.95 -1.15
CA ILE A 148 8.13 -3.38 -1.32
C ILE A 148 7.26 -3.85 -2.48
N GLY A 149 7.90 -4.27 -3.58
CA GLY A 149 7.18 -4.71 -4.77
C GLY A 149 6.37 -5.98 -4.51
N TRP A 150 5.27 -6.17 -5.27
CA TRP A 150 4.39 -7.34 -5.14
C TRP A 150 5.15 -8.68 -5.09
N ARG A 151 6.16 -8.86 -5.95
CA ARG A 151 6.98 -10.08 -5.96
C ARG A 151 7.70 -10.33 -4.65
N GLU A 152 8.16 -9.27 -4.00
CA GLU A 152 8.85 -9.38 -2.72
C GLU A 152 7.87 -9.66 -1.59
N ILE A 153 6.72 -8.97 -1.57
CA ILE A 153 5.61 -9.26 -0.63
C ILE A 153 5.20 -10.73 -0.76
N ASN A 154 4.89 -11.20 -1.98
CA ASN A 154 4.49 -12.58 -2.19
C ASN A 154 5.59 -13.57 -1.77
N ARG A 155 6.86 -13.27 -2.08
CA ARG A 155 7.98 -14.10 -1.67
C ARG A 155 8.11 -14.19 -0.14
N ILE A 156 7.81 -13.13 0.61
CA ILE A 156 7.83 -13.16 2.08
C ILE A 156 6.78 -14.14 2.61
N TRP A 157 5.58 -14.12 2.04
CA TRP A 157 4.50 -15.04 2.38
C TRP A 157 4.79 -16.48 1.97
N ASP A 158 5.25 -16.70 0.73
CA ASP A 158 5.56 -18.04 0.21
C ASP A 158 6.67 -18.74 1.01
N ASN A 159 7.59 -17.97 1.62
CA ASN A 159 8.66 -18.49 2.46
C ASN A 159 8.33 -18.45 3.96
N ALA A 160 7.12 -18.05 4.35
CA ALA A 160 6.73 -18.01 5.75
C ALA A 160 6.62 -19.44 6.31
N ASP A 161 7.34 -19.72 7.39
CA ASP A 161 7.45 -21.06 7.97
C ASP A 161 6.93 -21.16 9.42
N SER A 162 6.57 -20.01 10.01
CA SER A 162 6.08 -19.96 11.38
C SER A 162 4.80 -20.78 11.55
N GLU A 163 4.58 -21.30 12.75
CA GLU A 163 3.33 -22.03 13.06
C GLU A 163 2.10 -21.14 12.87
N TRP A 164 2.22 -19.86 13.21
CA TRP A 164 1.12 -18.91 13.08
C TRP A 164 0.81 -18.58 11.62
N ASP A 165 1.82 -18.34 10.78
CA ASP A 165 1.59 -18.04 9.35
C ASP A 165 0.95 -19.23 8.63
N ARG A 166 1.35 -20.47 8.98
CA ARG A 166 0.70 -21.68 8.47
C ARG A 166 -0.75 -21.80 8.92
N TYR A 167 -1.06 -21.42 10.17
CA TYR A 167 -2.43 -21.35 10.65
C TYR A 167 -3.25 -20.31 9.90
N LEU A 168 -2.69 -19.12 9.65
CA LEU A 168 -3.35 -18.08 8.86
C LEU A 168 -3.64 -18.55 7.42
N ALA A 169 -2.70 -19.25 6.79
CA ALA A 169 -2.89 -19.82 5.46
C ALA A 169 -4.02 -20.87 5.43
N ASP A 170 -4.19 -21.65 6.49
CA ASP A 170 -5.26 -22.65 6.62
C ASP A 170 -6.64 -21.98 6.77
N VAL A 171 -6.76 -20.97 7.64
CA VAL A 171 -8.05 -20.28 7.86
C VAL A 171 -8.44 -19.31 6.74
N MET A 172 -7.51 -19.01 5.83
CA MET A 172 -7.73 -18.17 4.65
C MET A 172 -7.62 -18.97 3.35
N CYS A 173 -7.76 -20.30 3.42
CA CYS A 173 -7.45 -21.20 2.31
C CYS A 173 -8.24 -20.93 1.02
N ASP A 174 -9.44 -20.37 1.13
CA ASP A 174 -10.26 -20.02 -0.03
C ASP A 174 -9.75 -18.75 -0.77
N VAL A 175 -9.00 -17.87 -0.10
CA VAL A 175 -8.34 -16.70 -0.72
C VAL A 175 -6.91 -16.55 -0.16
N PRO A 176 -5.97 -17.42 -0.57
CA PRO A 176 -4.66 -17.56 0.07
C PRO A 176 -3.75 -16.34 -0.09
N ASP A 177 -3.96 -15.54 -1.14
CA ASP A 177 -3.16 -14.33 -1.44
C ASP A 177 -3.72 -13.06 -0.77
N SER A 178 -4.84 -13.17 -0.06
CA SER A 178 -5.55 -12.03 0.52
C SER A 178 -4.68 -11.19 1.47
N ILE A 179 -3.89 -11.83 2.34
CA ILE A 179 -2.95 -11.14 3.23
C ILE A 179 -1.91 -10.38 2.40
N CYS A 180 -1.36 -10.98 1.35
CA CYS A 180 -0.40 -10.31 0.46
C CYS A 180 -1.03 -9.07 -0.19
N VAL A 181 -2.28 -9.17 -0.66
CA VAL A 181 -3.01 -8.04 -1.25
C VAL A 181 -3.22 -6.94 -0.21
N THR A 182 -3.59 -7.28 1.02
CA THR A 182 -3.71 -6.32 2.13
C THR A 182 -2.41 -5.63 2.43
N VAL A 183 -1.34 -6.38 2.67
CA VAL A 183 -0.01 -5.82 2.98
C VAL A 183 0.47 -4.92 1.85
N ASN A 184 0.29 -5.34 0.60
CA ASN A 184 0.61 -4.52 -0.56
C ASN A 184 -0.19 -3.21 -0.57
N GLY A 185 -1.50 -3.26 -0.31
CA GLY A 185 -2.33 -2.07 -0.20
C GLY A 185 -1.91 -1.15 0.95
N LEU A 186 -1.59 -1.70 2.12
CA LEU A 186 -1.18 -0.92 3.29
C LEU A 186 0.18 -0.24 3.08
N LEU A 187 1.14 -0.92 2.47
CA LEU A 187 2.47 -0.36 2.19
C LEU A 187 2.47 0.60 1.00
N ASN A 188 1.63 0.36 -0.01
CA ASN A 188 1.66 1.07 -1.29
C ASN A 188 0.42 1.97 -1.58
N SER A 189 -0.47 2.18 -0.61
CA SER A 189 -1.53 3.21 -0.67
C SER A 189 -0.97 4.64 -0.65
N GLU A 190 -1.79 5.65 -0.97
CA GLU A 190 -1.57 7.12 -1.22
C GLU A 190 -0.17 7.74 -1.04
N ASN A 191 0.60 7.31 -0.06
CA ASN A 191 2.04 7.49 0.02
C ASN A 191 2.82 6.95 -1.20
N SER A 192 2.21 6.13 -2.06
CA SER A 192 2.89 5.62 -3.25
C SER A 192 3.36 6.70 -4.21
N LEU A 193 2.81 7.92 -4.16
CA LEU A 193 3.23 9.04 -4.99
C LEU A 193 4.11 10.07 -4.24
N ASN A 194 4.52 9.80 -2.99
CA ASN A 194 5.36 10.73 -2.22
C ASN A 194 6.70 11.03 -2.89
N TYR A 195 7.20 10.13 -3.74
CA TYR A 195 8.39 10.38 -4.56
C TYR A 195 8.20 11.57 -5.51
N LEU A 196 6.98 11.82 -6.02
CA LEU A 196 6.69 12.99 -6.87
C LEU A 196 6.83 14.30 -6.07
N LEU A 197 6.49 14.29 -4.78
CA LEU A 197 6.73 15.45 -3.91
C LEU A 197 8.22 15.66 -3.65
N LYS A 198 9.03 14.58 -3.58
CA LYS A 198 10.49 14.69 -3.52
C LYS A 198 11.04 15.31 -4.81
N TRP A 199 10.62 14.80 -5.98
CA TRP A 199 11.01 15.35 -7.28
C TRP A 199 10.68 16.84 -7.37
N LYS A 200 9.44 17.23 -7.04
CA LYS A 200 9.01 18.63 -7.04
C LYS A 200 9.90 19.58 -6.24
N ARG A 201 10.39 19.11 -5.09
CA ARG A 201 11.27 19.90 -4.21
C ARG A 201 12.73 19.90 -4.69
N GLY A 202 13.09 18.91 -5.49
CA GLY A 202 14.45 18.59 -5.86
C GLY A 202 14.92 19.18 -7.19
N ILE A 203 13.99 19.44 -8.11
CA ILE A 203 14.28 19.96 -9.46
C ILE A 203 13.58 21.30 -9.69
N SER A 204 13.86 21.93 -10.83
CA SER A 204 13.19 23.18 -11.17
C SER A 204 11.69 22.97 -11.39
N SER A 205 10.88 23.98 -11.10
CA SER A 205 9.42 23.90 -11.33
C SER A 205 9.08 23.65 -12.80
N ALA A 206 9.92 24.10 -13.74
CA ALA A 206 9.72 23.85 -15.16
C ALA A 206 9.91 22.36 -15.49
N ASP A 207 11.03 21.77 -15.05
CA ASP A 207 11.33 20.35 -15.26
C ASP A 207 10.28 19.46 -14.61
N PHE A 208 9.85 19.81 -13.40
CA PHE A 208 8.80 19.07 -12.70
C PHE A 208 7.47 19.08 -13.46
N LEU A 209 7.08 20.22 -14.03
CA LEU A 209 5.86 20.31 -14.82
C LEU A 209 5.95 19.49 -16.11
N LEU A 210 7.11 19.47 -16.78
CA LEU A 210 7.34 18.62 -17.95
C LEU A 210 7.18 17.13 -17.60
N ILE A 211 7.75 16.69 -16.48
CA ILE A 211 7.64 15.30 -16.02
C ILE A 211 6.20 14.94 -15.68
N ILE A 212 5.49 15.77 -14.91
CA ILE A 212 4.10 15.51 -14.51
C ILE A 212 3.17 15.47 -15.73
N ASP A 213 3.37 16.38 -16.70
CA ASP A 213 2.59 16.40 -17.92
C ASP A 213 2.82 15.16 -18.78
N ALA A 214 4.08 14.72 -18.92
CA ALA A 214 4.42 13.49 -19.60
C ALA A 214 3.78 12.26 -18.93
N ILE A 215 3.84 12.17 -17.59
CA ILE A 215 3.21 11.07 -16.84
C ILE A 215 1.70 11.06 -17.06
N GLU A 216 1.04 12.22 -16.98
CA GLU A 216 -0.40 12.32 -17.18
C GLU A 216 -0.79 11.91 -18.60
N ARG A 217 -0.16 12.49 -19.63
CA ARG A 217 -0.47 12.17 -21.03
C ARG A 217 -0.26 10.70 -21.34
N GLN A 218 0.84 10.11 -20.86
CA GLN A 218 1.10 8.69 -21.06
C GLN A 218 0.07 7.82 -20.32
N ALA A 219 -0.22 8.12 -19.05
CA ALA A 219 -1.23 7.40 -18.27
C ALA A 219 -2.62 7.44 -18.93
N ILE A 220 -3.06 8.62 -19.39
CA ILE A 220 -4.33 8.77 -20.10
C ILE A 220 -4.33 7.96 -21.40
N SER A 221 -3.22 7.94 -22.15
CA SER A 221 -3.11 7.18 -23.40
C SER A 221 -3.32 5.67 -23.20
N GLU A 222 -2.98 5.14 -22.03
CA GLU A 222 -3.15 3.72 -21.66
C GLU A 222 -4.59 3.39 -21.22
N LEU A 223 -5.38 4.40 -20.85
CA LEU A 223 -6.74 4.26 -20.28
C LEU A 223 -7.87 4.37 -21.31
N THR A 224 -7.65 3.85 -22.53
CA THR A 224 -8.54 3.97 -23.71
C THR A 224 -10.07 3.89 -23.50
N THR A 225 -10.58 3.29 -22.41
CA THR A 225 -12.01 3.28 -22.09
C THR A 225 -12.39 3.58 -20.62
N ASN A 226 -11.42 3.77 -19.69
CA ASN A 226 -11.72 3.85 -18.24
C ASN A 226 -11.72 5.30 -17.71
N LYS A 227 -12.82 6.02 -17.98
CA LYS A 227 -13.00 7.44 -17.61
C LYS A 227 -12.93 7.73 -16.11
N ASN A 228 -13.29 6.76 -15.27
CA ASN A 228 -13.24 6.94 -13.82
C ASN A 228 -11.79 7.00 -13.33
N VAL A 229 -10.94 6.08 -13.82
CA VAL A 229 -9.50 6.07 -13.49
C VAL A 229 -8.80 7.27 -14.10
N GLU A 230 -9.17 7.64 -15.33
CA GLU A 230 -8.68 8.86 -15.98
C GLU A 230 -8.93 10.11 -15.11
N SER A 231 -10.16 10.29 -14.61
CA SER A 231 -10.49 11.40 -13.71
C SER A 231 -9.65 11.40 -12.44
N ARG A 232 -9.36 10.22 -11.86
CA ARG A 232 -8.51 10.11 -10.67
C ARG A 232 -7.05 10.43 -10.96
N VAL A 233 -6.52 10.02 -12.12
CA VAL A 233 -5.16 10.39 -12.54
C VAL A 233 -5.02 11.91 -12.63
N VAL A 234 -5.96 12.58 -13.32
CA VAL A 234 -5.96 14.04 -13.47
C VAL A 234 -6.12 14.74 -12.12
N GLU A 235 -7.01 14.24 -11.26
CA GLU A 235 -7.19 14.79 -9.91
C GLU A 235 -5.90 14.69 -9.08
N MET A 236 -5.30 13.51 -9.00
CA MET A 236 -4.10 13.25 -8.19
C MET A 236 -2.89 14.07 -8.68
N LEU A 237 -2.64 14.10 -9.99
CA LEU A 237 -1.54 14.88 -10.56
C LEU A 237 -1.82 16.38 -10.56
N GLY A 238 -3.08 16.79 -10.70
CA GLY A 238 -3.51 18.18 -10.61
C GLY A 238 -3.20 18.84 -9.26
N LEU A 239 -3.22 18.07 -8.17
CA LEU A 239 -2.80 18.55 -6.85
C LEU A 239 -1.30 18.89 -6.78
N LEU A 240 -0.47 18.20 -7.57
CA LEU A 240 0.98 18.39 -7.59
C LEU A 240 1.41 19.61 -8.41
N ARG A 241 0.55 20.10 -9.32
CA ARG A 241 0.83 21.28 -10.17
C ARG A 241 0.70 22.63 -9.45
N LYS A 242 0.05 22.66 -8.29
CA LYS A 242 -0.12 23.87 -7.45
C LYS A 242 1.10 24.13 -6.59
#